data_AF-A0A920MTA6-F1
#
_entry.id   AF-A0A920MTA6-F1
#
_cell.length_a   1.000
_cell.length_b   1.000
_cell.length_c   1.000
_cell.angle_alpha   90.00
_cell.angle_beta   90.00
_cell.angle_gamma   90.00
#
_symmetry.space_group_name_H-M   'P 1'
#
loop_
_entity.id
_entity.type
_entity.pdbx_description
1 polymer ?
#
loop_
_entity_poly.entity_id
_entity_poly.type
_entity_poly.pdbx_seq_one_letter_code
_entity_poly.pdbx_strand_id
1 'polypeptide(L)' 'MYAEVCSGLLEDPSHHLEKTFDVGHDHDELILVKSIPVYSLCEHHLLPFIGEAMWVTYRAQMAGLQVSLNSPA' A
#
# COMPACT_ATOMS: atom_id res chain seq x y z
N MET A 1 7.59 -7.83 18.88
CA MET A 1 8.87 -7.30 18.33
C MET A 1 9.29 -8.02 17.05
N TYR A 2 10.37 -8.82 16.93
CA TYR A 2 10.78 -9.30 15.58
C TYR A 2 9.71 -10.12 14.83
N ALA A 3 8.97 -11.00 15.53
CA ALA A 3 7.86 -11.76 14.93
C ALA A 3 6.69 -10.88 14.41
N GLU A 4 6.64 -9.61 14.80
CA GLU A 4 5.61 -8.63 14.44
C GLU A 4 6.15 -7.68 13.37
N VAL A 5 7.37 -7.15 13.54
CA VAL A 5 8.01 -6.27 12.53
C VAL A 5 8.36 -7.02 11.24
N CYS A 6 8.59 -8.33 11.33
CA CYS A 6 8.88 -9.18 10.18
C CYS A 6 7.70 -10.10 9.77
N SER A 7 6.47 -9.85 10.26
CA SER A 7 5.31 -10.72 9.96
C SER A 7 5.03 -10.82 8.45
N GLY A 8 5.16 -9.70 7.74
CA GLY A 8 4.96 -9.61 6.28
C GLY A 8 5.92 -10.44 5.43
N LEU A 9 6.92 -11.13 6.00
CA LEU A 9 7.70 -12.15 5.29
C LEU A 9 6.90 -13.43 4.98
N LEU A 10 5.77 -13.64 5.66
CA LEU A 10 4.91 -14.81 5.54
C LEU A 10 3.55 -14.50 4.87
N GLU A 11 3.38 -13.26 4.39
CA GLU A 11 2.12 -12.74 3.84
C GLU A 11 2.35 -12.31 2.38
N ASP A 12 1.41 -12.61 1.48
CA ASP A 12 1.45 -12.07 0.12
C ASP A 12 0.78 -10.67 0.11
N PRO A 13 1.52 -9.59 -0.15
CA PRO A 13 0.95 -8.24 -0.18
C PRO A 13 -0.12 -8.05 -1.26
N SER A 14 -0.18 -8.94 -2.25
CA SER A 14 -1.17 -8.92 -3.33
C SER A 14 -2.61 -9.07 -2.83
N HIS A 15 -2.82 -9.75 -1.69
CA HIS A 15 -4.15 -9.92 -1.09
C HIS A 15 -4.82 -8.58 -0.72
N HIS A 16 -4.04 -7.54 -0.40
CA HIS A 16 -4.57 -6.20 -0.12
C HIS A 16 -5.06 -5.45 -1.37
N LEU A 17 -4.74 -5.95 -2.57
CA LEU A 17 -5.13 -5.38 -3.86
C LEU A 17 -6.41 -6.01 -4.44
N GLU A 18 -7.00 -7.01 -3.77
CA GLU A 18 -8.18 -7.73 -4.27
C GLU A 18 -9.47 -6.89 -4.27
N LYS A 19 -9.58 -5.87 -3.40
CA LYS A 19 -10.84 -5.13 -3.17
C LYS A 19 -11.07 -3.99 -4.17
N THR A 20 -12.19 -4.10 -4.89
CA THR A 20 -12.65 -3.25 -6.02
C THR A 20 -14.20 -3.10 -5.97
N PHE A 21 -14.93 -1.98 -6.14
CA PHE A 21 -14.67 -0.52 -6.35
C PHE A 21 -14.71 0.10 -7.77
N ASP A 22 -15.68 -0.27 -8.62
CA ASP A 22 -15.99 0.44 -9.89
C ASP A 22 -16.09 1.97 -9.73
N VAL A 23 -15.37 2.71 -10.59
CA VAL A 23 -15.23 4.17 -10.55
C VAL A 23 -16.16 4.85 -11.59
N GLY A 24 -16.84 4.08 -12.44
CA GLY A 24 -17.69 4.62 -13.51
C GLY A 24 -16.92 5.03 -14.77
N HIS A 25 -17.67 5.30 -15.84
CA HIS A 25 -17.13 5.36 -17.22
C HIS A 25 -16.33 6.64 -17.55
N ASP A 26 -16.44 7.70 -16.74
CA ASP A 26 -15.93 9.05 -17.07
C ASP A 26 -14.69 9.48 -16.27
N HIS A 27 -14.09 8.61 -15.46
CA HIS A 27 -13.05 8.96 -14.48
C HIS A 27 -11.63 8.44 -14.82
N ASP A 28 -11.02 8.95 -15.91
CA ASP A 28 -9.58 8.78 -16.20
C ASP A 28 -8.74 9.80 -15.41
N GLU A 29 -8.91 9.80 -14.08
CA GLU A 29 -8.21 10.71 -13.17
C GLU A 29 -7.02 10.02 -12.46
N LEU A 30 -6.03 10.82 -12.08
CA LEU A 30 -4.90 10.38 -11.27
C LEU A 30 -5.26 10.44 -9.78
N ILE A 31 -5.21 9.30 -9.10
CA ILE A 31 -5.38 9.23 -7.66
C ILE A 31 -3.99 9.23 -7.01
N LEU A 32 -3.82 10.10 -6.02
CA LEU A 32 -2.54 10.37 -5.37
C LEU A 32 -2.69 10.28 -3.86
N VAL A 33 -1.98 9.33 -3.27
CA VAL A 33 -1.82 9.16 -1.84
C VAL A 33 -0.51 9.79 -1.41
N LYS A 34 -0.55 10.61 -0.37
CA LYS A 34 0.64 11.26 0.21
C LYS A 34 0.79 10.88 1.67
N SER A 35 2.02 11.04 2.16
CA SER A 35 2.34 10.99 3.58
C SER A 35 1.93 9.71 4.29
N ILE A 36 2.29 8.56 3.69
CA ILE A 36 2.14 7.25 4.31
C ILE A 36 3.36 7.01 5.22
N PRO A 37 3.21 6.90 6.55
CA PRO A 37 4.35 6.59 7.43
C PRO A 37 4.82 5.15 7.20
N VAL A 38 6.15 4.95 7.15
CA VAL A 38 6.77 3.64 6.92
C VAL A 38 7.77 3.34 8.03
N TYR A 39 7.63 2.16 8.62
CA TYR A 39 8.52 1.60 9.65
C TYR A 39 8.97 0.21 9.19
N SER A 40 10.28 -0.04 9.14
CA SER A 40 10.82 -1.35 8.79
C SER A 40 12.28 -1.46 9.27
N LEU A 41 13.00 -2.51 8.88
CA LEU A 41 14.37 -2.82 9.29
C LEU A 41 15.27 -2.86 8.05
N CYS A 42 16.52 -2.37 8.17
CA CYS A 42 17.52 -2.61 7.14
C CYS A 42 18.05 -4.04 7.23
N GLU A 43 17.97 -4.80 6.14
CA GLU A 43 18.35 -6.22 6.09
C GLU A 43 19.81 -6.50 6.49
N HIS A 44 20.73 -5.59 6.17
CA HIS A 44 22.17 -5.76 6.42
C HIS A 44 22.59 -5.63 7.90
N HIS A 45 21.85 -4.83 8.69
CA HIS A 45 22.24 -4.49 10.06
C HIS A 45 21.13 -4.72 11.10
N LEU A 46 19.92 -5.07 10.64
CA LEU A 46 18.70 -5.24 11.45
C LEU A 46 18.35 -4.02 12.32
N LEU A 47 18.78 -2.83 11.89
CA LEU A 47 18.45 -1.55 12.54
C LEU A 47 17.17 -0.96 11.92
N PRO A 48 16.31 -0.29 12.71
CA PRO A 48 15.13 0.39 12.20
C PRO A 48 15.45 1.46 11.15
N PHE A 49 14.69 1.45 10.05
CA PHE A 49 14.51 2.62 9.20
C PHE A 49 13.08 3.14 9.37
N ILE A 50 12.95 4.46 9.47
CA ILE A 50 11.68 5.16 9.69
C ILE A 50 11.62 6.30 8.69
N GLY A 51 10.50 6.45 7.99
CA GLY A 51 10.34 7.48 6.97
C GLY A 51 8.90 7.62 6.50
N GLU A 52 8.73 8.29 5.36
CA GLU A 52 7.44 8.63 4.78
C GLU A 52 7.45 8.27 3.29
N ALA A 53 6.55 7.37 2.87
CA ALA A 53 6.27 7.14 1.45
C ALA A 53 5.42 8.32 0.95
N MET A 54 6.13 9.26 0.34
CA MET A 54 5.67 10.64 0.18
C MET A 54 4.69 10.83 -0.99
N TRP A 55 4.77 10.02 -2.05
CA TRP A 55 3.88 10.07 -3.23
C TRP A 55 3.64 8.67 -3.79
N VAL A 56 2.44 8.11 -3.60
CA VAL A 56 1.98 6.88 -4.25
C VAL A 56 0.85 7.24 -5.20
N THR A 57 1.10 7.16 -6.50
CA THR A 57 0.15 7.52 -7.57
C THR A 57 -0.35 6.29 -8.31
N TYR A 58 -1.64 6.22 -8.59
CA TYR A 58 -2.23 5.26 -9.52
C TYR A 58 -3.24 5.94 -10.44
N ARG A 59 -3.42 5.38 -11.64
CA ARG A 59 -4.43 5.81 -12.62
C ARG A 59 -5.54 4.78 -12.63
N ALA A 60 -6.78 5.20 -12.42
CA ALA A 60 -7.92 4.33 -12.64
C ALA A 60 -8.02 3.99 -14.14
N GLN A 61 -8.01 2.70 -14.49
CA GLN A 61 -8.29 2.24 -15.84
C GLN A 61 -9.47 1.27 -15.82
N MET A 62 -10.17 1.14 -16.96
CA MET A 62 -11.39 0.33 -17.12
C MET A 62 -11.24 -1.17 -16.77
N ALA A 63 -10.02 -1.67 -16.58
CA ALA A 63 -9.73 -3.00 -16.05
C ALA A 63 -9.14 -2.88 -14.64
N GLY A 64 -10.02 -3.01 -13.64
CA GLY A 64 -9.80 -2.83 -12.20
C GLY A 64 -8.37 -2.93 -11.67
N LEU A 65 -7.89 -1.80 -11.16
CA LEU A 65 -6.96 -1.77 -10.03
C LEU A 65 -7.43 -0.67 -9.07
N GLN A 66 -7.92 -1.08 -7.90
CA GLN A 66 -8.20 -0.17 -6.79
C GLN A 66 -7.53 -0.70 -5.53
N VAL A 67 -7.09 0.22 -4.67
CA VAL A 67 -6.47 -0.11 -3.38
C VAL A 67 -7.25 0.66 -2.32
N SER A 68 -7.80 -0.06 -1.35
CA SER A 68 -8.58 0.58 -0.29
C SER A 68 -7.64 1.27 0.70
N LEU A 69 -7.71 2.61 0.77
CA LEU A 69 -6.89 3.42 1.67
C LEU A 69 -7.42 3.48 3.11
N ASN A 70 -8.47 2.71 3.41
CA ASN A 70 -8.96 2.46 4.76
C ASN A 70 -9.69 1.12 4.80
N SER A 71 -9.17 0.17 5.59
CA SER A 71 -9.92 -1.01 6.02
C SER A 71 -9.78 -1.21 7.53
N PRO A 72 -10.42 -0.38 8.37
CA PRO A 72 -10.71 -0.75 9.74
C PRO A 72 -11.88 -1.74 9.77
N ALA A 73 -11.58 -2.99 10.16
CA ALA A 73 -12.54 -4.00 10.60
C ALA A 73 -11.86 -4.86 11.66
#